data_AF-A0A6V7JFA6-F1
#
_entry.id   AF-A0A6V7JFA6-F1
#
_cell.length_a   1.000
_cell.length_b   1.000
_cell.length_c   1.000
_cell.angle_alpha   90.00
_cell.angle_beta   90.00
_cell.angle_gamma   90.00
#
_symmetry.space_group_name_H-M   'P 1'
#
loop_
_entity.id
_entity.type
_entity.pdbx_description
1 polymer ?
#
loop_
_entity_poly.entity_id
_entity_poly.type
_entity_poly.pdbx_seq_one_letter_code
_entity_poly.pdbx_strand_id
1 'polypeptide(L)' 'FSGDKLESRAYWANQLIDLPFLGMDTNACAGFTVCPATPNTKQTYRMNLPISKKFPT' A
#
# COMPACT_ATOMS: atom_id res chain seq x y z
N PHE A 1 -12.28 17.87 -0.94
CA PHE A 1 -11.98 16.44 -1.22
C PHE A 1 -11.81 15.74 0.12
N SER A 2 -12.76 14.92 0.54
CA SER A 2 -12.61 14.01 1.68
C SER A 2 -12.67 12.57 1.18
N GLY A 3 -11.69 11.75 1.53
CA GLY A 3 -11.60 10.36 1.08
C GLY A 3 -11.80 9.39 2.22
N ASP A 4 -13.01 8.81 2.33
CA ASP A 4 -13.33 7.81 3.37
C ASP A 4 -12.72 6.44 3.08
N LYS A 5 -12.31 6.23 1.82
CA LYS A 5 -11.64 5.01 1.34
C LYS A 5 -10.34 5.38 0.66
N LEU A 6 -9.28 4.70 1.05
CA LEU A 6 -7.96 4.79 0.44
C LEU A 6 -7.48 3.39 0.10
N GLU A 7 -6.95 3.24 -1.10
CA GLU A 7 -6.31 2.00 -1.53
C GLU A 7 -4.80 2.19 -1.64
N SER A 8 -4.07 1.17 -1.21
CA SER A 8 -2.61 1.07 -1.32
C SER A 8 -2.24 -0.19 -2.05
N ARG A 9 -1.21 -0.13 -2.89
CA ARG A 9 -0.65 -1.31 -3.53
C ARG A 9 0.85 -1.14 -3.73
N ALA A 10 1.59 -2.20 -3.47
CA ALA A 10 3.01 -2.29 -3.74
C ALA A 10 3.27 -3.37 -4.80
N TYR A 11 4.37 -3.19 -5.53
CA TYR A 11 4.84 -4.14 -6.53
C TYR A 11 6.35 -4.33 -6.39
N TRP A 12 6.81 -5.52 -6.76
CA TRP A 12 8.23 -5.81 -6.90
C TRP A 12 8.69 -5.41 -8.30
N ALA A 13 9.61 -4.44 -8.38
CA ALA A 13 10.13 -3.94 -9.64
C ALA A 13 10.95 -5.00 -10.38
N ASN A 14 10.71 -5.16 -11.67
CA ASN A 14 11.45 -6.11 -12.51
C ASN A 14 11.54 -5.58 -13.97
N GLN A 15 12.53 -6.03 -14.73
CA GLN A 15 12.80 -5.56 -16.10
C GLN A 15 11.71 -5.92 -17.11
N LEU A 16 10.95 -7.00 -16.85
CA LEU A 16 9.88 -7.48 -17.73
C LEU A 16 8.50 -6.94 -17.31
N ILE A 17 8.12 -7.18 -16.06
CA ILE A 17 6.84 -6.78 -15.49
C ILE A 17 6.92 -6.69 -13.97
N ASP A 18 6.30 -5.65 -13.42
CA ASP A 18 6.16 -5.48 -11.97
C ASP A 18 5.28 -6.59 -11.37
N LEU A 19 5.82 -7.31 -10.39
CA LEU A 19 5.13 -8.43 -9.78
C LEU A 19 4.33 -7.95 -8.56
N PRO A 20 3.01 -8.22 -8.48
CA PRO A 20 2.22 -7.83 -7.32
C PRO A 20 2.56 -8.66 -6.08
N PHE A 21 2.53 -8.04 -4.90
CA PHE A 21 2.60 -8.78 -3.64
C PHE A 21 1.25 -9.46 -3.34
N LEU A 22 1.14 -10.74 -3.68
CA LEU A 22 -0.06 -11.53 -3.41
C LEU A 22 -0.32 -11.63 -1.90
N GLY A 23 -1.56 -11.32 -1.49
CA GLY A 23 -1.98 -11.33 -0.09
C GLY A 23 -1.69 -10.04 0.69
N MET A 24 -1.14 -9.01 0.05
CA MET A 24 -1.09 -7.67 0.64
C MET A 24 -2.52 -7.11 0.80
N ASP A 25 -2.81 -6.57 1.98
CA ASP A 25 -4.04 -5.80 2.20
C ASP A 25 -3.96 -4.48 1.43
N THR A 26 -4.93 -4.26 0.53
CA THR A 26 -4.99 -3.06 -0.28
C THR A 26 -5.79 -1.94 0.37
N ASN A 27 -6.48 -2.19 1.48
CA ASN A 27 -7.22 -1.16 2.19
C ASN A 27 -6.27 -0.36 3.08
N ALA A 28 -5.83 0.81 2.62
CA ALA A 28 -4.94 1.66 3.39
C ALA A 28 -5.60 2.15 4.70
N CYS A 29 -6.93 2.27 4.73
CA CYS A 29 -7.68 2.65 5.93
C CYS A 29 -7.82 1.52 6.96
N ALA A 30 -7.41 0.28 6.66
CA ALA A 30 -7.48 -0.86 7.57
C ALA A 30 -6.43 -0.81 8.72
N GLY A 31 -6.09 0.38 9.19
CA GLY A 31 -5.13 0.62 10.26
C GLY A 31 -3.75 1.09 9.81
N PHE A 32 -3.51 1.26 8.51
CA PHE A 32 -2.21 1.72 7.99
C PHE A 32 -2.12 3.25 7.84
N THR A 33 -3.24 3.95 7.66
CA THR A 33 -3.35 5.42 7.65
C THR A 33 -4.62 5.87 8.35
N VAL A 34 -4.68 7.14 8.76
CA VAL A 34 -5.90 7.74 9.33
C VAL A 34 -6.90 8.00 8.21
N CYS A 35 -8.16 7.61 8.43
CA CYS A 35 -9.26 7.91 7.52
C CYS A 35 -10.42 8.55 8.31
N PRO A 36 -11.17 9.50 7.71
CA PRO A 36 -11.08 9.92 6.31
C PRO A 36 -9.91 10.86 6.00
N ALA A 37 -9.40 10.81 4.76
CA ALA A 37 -8.37 11.73 4.32
C ALA A 37 -8.94 13.11 4.05
N THR A 38 -8.45 14.11 4.78
CA THR A 38 -8.89 15.51 4.68
C THR A 38 -7.90 16.36 3.88
N PRO A 39 -8.35 17.41 3.17
CA PRO A 39 -7.46 18.34 2.47
C PRO A 39 -6.45 18.96 3.42
N ASN A 40 -5.26 19.30 2.91
CA ASN A 40 -4.20 20.00 3.64
C ASN A 40 -3.74 19.31 4.94
N THR A 41 -4.05 18.02 5.12
CA THR A 41 -3.63 17.24 6.28
C THR A 41 -2.52 16.28 5.87
N LYS A 42 -1.35 16.42 6.49
CA LYS A 42 -0.25 15.46 6.30
C LYS A 42 -0.59 14.18 7.06
N GLN A 43 -0.50 13.06 6.36
CA GLN A 43 -0.74 11.74 6.92
C GLN A 43 0.50 10.87 6.79
N THR A 44 0.61 9.84 7.61
CA THR A 44 1.68 8.85 7.51
C THR A 44 1.08 7.48 7.33
N TYR A 45 1.35 6.88 6.17
CA TYR A 45 1.01 5.50 5.88
C TYR A 45 2.12 4.58 6.39
N ARG A 46 1.79 3.67 7.31
CA ARG A 46 2.72 2.68 7.88
C ARG A 46 2.17 1.29 7.63
N MET A 47 2.93 0.45 6.96
CA MET A 47 2.55 -0.94 6.71
C MET A 47 3.73 -1.88 6.94
N ASN A 48 3.43 -3.13 7.31
CA ASN A 48 4.39 -4.23 7.29
C ASN A 48 4.20 -5.01 5.98
N LEU A 49 5.20 -4.99 5.11
CA LEU A 49 5.19 -5.72 3.85
C LEU A 49 6.15 -6.92 3.91
N PRO A 50 5.66 -8.14 4.21
CA PRO A 50 6.50 -9.32 4.21
C PRO A 50 6.87 -9.72 2.77
N ILE A 51 8.16 -9.74 2.47
CA ILE A 51 8.67 -10.08 1.14
C ILE A 51 9.07 -11.56 1.11
N SER A 52 8.44 -12.33 0.23
CA SER A 52 8.76 -13.74 0.02
C SER A 52 10.09 -13.91 -0.71
N LYS A 53 10.85 -14.96 -0.36
CA LYS A 53 12.08 -15.36 -1.08
C LYS A 53 11.83 -15.79 -2.55
N LYS A 54 10.57 -15.91 -2.96
CA LYS A 54 10.20 -16.20 -4.36
C LYS A 54 10.36 -14.98 -5.28
N PHE A 55 10.46 -13.76 -4.72
CA PHE A 55 10.73 -12.58 -5.53
C PHE A 55 12.20 -12.56 -5.99
N PRO A 56 12.48 -12.24 -7.27
CA PRO A 56 13.85 -12.21 -7.80
C PRO A 56 14.72 -11.16 -7.10
N THR A 57 16.01 -11.43 -6.90
CA THR A 57 17.02 -10.43 -6.49
C THR A 57 17.62 -9.69 -7.69
#